data_AF-A0A954JBQ0-F1
#
_entry.id   AF-A0A954JBQ0-F1
#
_cell.length_a   1.000
_cell.length_b   1.000
_cell.length_c   1.000
_cell.angle_alpha   90.00
_cell.angle_beta   90.00
_cell.angle_gamma   90.00
#
_symmetry.space_group_name_H-M   'P 1'
#
loop_
_entity.id
_entity.type
_entity.pdbx_description
1 polymer ?
#
loop_
_entity_poly.entity_id
_entity_poly.type
_entity_poly.pdbx_seq_one_letter_code
_entity_poly.pdbx_strand_id
1 'polypeptide(L)'
;MRQVRTFSVILLLLISCRTAWAEAVSSAKLAEDLLPLLNCLTGQCQDFTMSAAIQAPIDGKLQQVDLKLQVRGNGDYHLSASHQDYSFLLNRTAKTTTFALPHHRKAFVGTGETDPRDHLAAKGMMARLLMADTSVGLYFPVLLLGAENIASLVTSRIKTEFLTTESAWRFDDKITARFNSTGGSKEKLPAGIQIDFSVLEQDSEPLEWNLSDDFEVVELERRELEQHLSRGIRRVLEILAPSGQLKQPREKPAVVEHGELRWIEGQRVALLSGTPEEVGTAHAQLLRREAIKTIDSVLYAFGTINTIRTGRWFKEDLQEAYARLSPHIPEDHKRETVAMAKTLGIDIEVAEALNVFPELFHCSGFAVFGSATADGTLYHGRVLDYMTTIGLQDGATTFVISIDGKQPFINVGYAGFIGSVTGMNAVGISLGEMGGRGEGQWDGAPMATLMRRALEECTSLHEVMTLWKTSPRTCEYYYVFADGKTNEAVGVAATPETIEFILPGQEHERLGPGIPDAVVLSAGSRLETLRSRVQECHGNIDEQTAIWLMSRPVAMQSNLHNALFVPQKGIVYVANASHDAPAAEQPYVRLDLKELLESMKARSAASAVEAE
;
A
#
# COMPACT_ATOMS: atom_id res chain seq x y z
N MET A 1 1.98 8.46 -12.97
CA MET A 1 2.51 8.68 -11.60
C MET A 1 4.03 8.50 -11.42
N ARG A 2 4.83 8.03 -12.40
CA ARG A 2 6.31 8.17 -12.37
C ARG A 2 6.81 9.61 -12.20
N GLN A 3 5.94 10.60 -12.46
CA GLN A 3 6.22 12.03 -12.47
C GLN A 3 5.98 12.71 -11.09
N VAL A 4 5.27 12.06 -10.16
CA VAL A 4 4.91 12.64 -8.83
C VAL A 4 6.00 12.42 -7.77
N ARG A 5 7.07 11.69 -8.11
CA ARG A 5 8.21 11.36 -7.21
C ARG A 5 9.11 12.55 -6.86
N THR A 6 8.82 13.74 -7.38
CA THR A 6 9.85 14.79 -7.56
C THR A 6 9.80 15.92 -6.53
N PHE A 7 8.83 15.94 -5.60
CA PHE A 7 8.55 17.16 -4.83
C PHE A 7 9.39 17.34 -3.54
N SER A 8 9.76 16.27 -2.82
CA SER A 8 10.64 16.39 -1.63
C SER A 8 12.13 16.32 -1.98
N VAL A 9 12.44 16.28 -3.27
CA VAL A 9 13.75 15.87 -3.78
C VAL A 9 14.47 17.05 -4.44
N ILE A 10 13.85 18.21 -4.60
CA ILE A 10 14.45 19.35 -5.32
C ILE A 10 15.80 19.80 -4.75
N LEU A 11 15.95 19.92 -3.44
CA LEU A 11 17.25 20.29 -2.86
C LEU A 11 18.27 19.12 -2.83
N LEU A 12 17.80 17.87 -3.03
CA LEU A 12 18.55 16.63 -2.76
C LEU A 12 18.84 15.77 -4.02
N LEU A 13 18.03 15.86 -5.08
CA LEU A 13 18.25 15.31 -6.44
C LEU A 13 19.43 15.99 -7.08
N LEU A 14 19.50 17.28 -6.84
CA LEU A 14 20.64 18.13 -7.02
C LEU A 14 21.93 17.40 -6.57
N ILE A 15 22.04 16.97 -5.31
CA ILE A 15 23.22 16.29 -4.75
C ILE A 15 23.58 14.95 -5.44
N SER A 16 22.66 14.35 -6.20
CA SER A 16 22.84 13.01 -6.83
C SER A 16 23.39 13.03 -8.26
N CYS A 17 23.56 14.19 -8.87
CA CYS A 17 24.01 14.32 -10.26
C CYS A 17 25.54 14.18 -10.40
N ARG A 18 26.03 12.97 -10.72
CA ARG A 18 27.46 12.71 -10.99
C ARG A 18 27.81 12.91 -12.46
N THR A 19 28.24 14.11 -12.83
CA THR A 19 29.27 14.28 -13.88
C THR A 19 30.10 15.52 -13.54
N ALA A 20 31.40 15.54 -13.86
CA ALA A 20 32.35 16.64 -13.57
C ALA A 20 32.42 17.65 -14.72
N TRP A 21 32.48 18.98 -14.46
CA TRP A 21 32.92 20.16 -15.30
C TRP A 21 32.53 21.50 -14.57
N ALA A 22 33.52 22.35 -14.21
CA ALA A 22 33.65 23.81 -13.80
C ALA A 22 32.49 24.59 -13.08
N GLU A 23 32.62 25.67 -12.27
CA GLU A 23 33.66 26.67 -11.90
C GLU A 23 33.27 27.37 -10.55
N ALA A 24 34.21 27.91 -9.75
CA ALA A 24 33.99 28.28 -8.34
C ALA A 24 33.13 29.53 -8.04
N VAL A 25 32.90 30.45 -8.99
CA VAL A 25 32.15 31.71 -8.74
C VAL A 25 30.63 31.52 -8.71
N SER A 26 30.11 30.52 -9.43
CA SER A 26 28.67 30.22 -9.46
C SER A 26 28.19 29.55 -8.17
N SER A 27 29.08 28.86 -7.45
CA SER A 27 28.74 28.19 -6.19
C SER A 27 28.33 29.14 -5.06
N ALA A 28 29.00 30.30 -4.91
CA ALA A 28 28.75 31.21 -3.79
C ALA A 28 27.40 31.94 -3.89
N LYS A 29 27.01 32.37 -5.08
CA LYS A 29 25.72 33.04 -5.29
C LYS A 29 24.55 32.07 -5.14
N LEU A 30 24.67 30.85 -5.64
CA LEU A 30 23.66 29.82 -5.42
C LEU A 30 23.55 29.46 -3.94
N ALA A 31 24.68 29.42 -3.21
CA ALA A 31 24.67 29.23 -1.77
C ALA A 31 23.88 30.34 -1.06
N GLU A 32 24.15 31.60 -1.39
CA GLU A 32 23.44 32.78 -0.87
C GLU A 32 21.94 32.72 -1.18
N ASP A 33 21.58 32.39 -2.42
CA ASP A 33 20.19 32.27 -2.89
C ASP A 33 19.40 31.15 -2.16
N LEU A 34 20.09 30.10 -1.70
CA LEU A 34 19.48 28.97 -0.98
C LEU A 34 19.36 29.19 0.53
N LEU A 35 20.12 30.12 1.12
CA LEU A 35 20.18 30.32 2.57
C LEU A 35 18.79 30.55 3.21
N PRO A 36 17.89 31.41 2.68
CA PRO A 36 16.60 31.67 3.34
C PRO A 36 15.74 30.40 3.49
N LEU A 37 15.69 29.57 2.45
CA LEU A 37 15.01 28.29 2.47
C LEU A 37 15.66 27.32 3.48
N LEU A 38 17.00 27.23 3.45
CA LEU A 38 17.76 26.35 4.33
C LEU A 38 17.63 26.75 5.81
N ASN A 39 17.62 28.05 6.12
CA ASN A 39 17.42 28.55 7.48
C ASN A 39 16.08 28.10 8.05
N CYS A 40 15.01 28.17 7.24
CA CYS A 40 13.68 27.71 7.63
C CYS A 40 13.64 26.18 7.82
N LEU A 41 14.17 25.41 6.85
CA LEU A 41 14.16 23.94 6.90
C LEU A 41 15.04 23.35 8.02
N THR A 42 16.10 24.06 8.43
CA THR A 42 17.00 23.65 9.51
C THR A 42 16.56 24.16 10.89
N GLY A 43 15.44 24.89 10.97
CA GLY A 43 14.90 25.43 12.22
C GLY A 43 15.68 26.63 12.79
N GLN A 44 16.52 27.27 11.97
CA GLN A 44 17.20 28.51 12.33
C GLN A 44 16.25 29.72 12.26
N CYS A 45 15.27 29.67 11.35
CA CYS A 45 14.19 30.66 11.31
C CYS A 45 13.04 30.26 12.24
N GLN A 46 12.63 31.17 13.12
CA GLN A 46 11.54 30.94 14.09
C GLN A 46 10.17 31.36 13.53
N ASP A 47 10.13 32.40 12.70
CA ASP A 47 8.91 32.94 12.08
C ASP A 47 9.10 33.00 10.56
N PHE A 48 8.32 32.23 9.81
CA PHE A 48 8.41 32.24 8.35
C PHE A 48 7.12 31.82 7.67
N THR A 49 7.00 32.19 6.40
CA THR A 49 5.97 31.70 5.49
C THR A 49 6.63 31.11 4.24
N MET A 50 6.28 29.87 3.93
CA MET A 50 6.60 29.22 2.66
C MET A 50 5.33 29.09 1.82
N SER A 51 5.39 29.44 0.54
CA SER A 51 4.31 29.17 -0.40
C SER A 51 4.84 28.39 -1.60
N ALA A 52 4.02 27.55 -2.22
CA ALA A 52 4.36 26.87 -3.46
C ALA A 52 3.13 26.68 -4.34
N ALA A 53 3.17 27.16 -5.59
CA ALA A 53 2.19 26.87 -6.63
C ALA A 53 2.75 25.81 -7.57
N ILE A 54 2.12 24.64 -7.61
CA ILE A 54 2.59 23.45 -8.32
C ILE A 54 1.64 23.17 -9.48
N GLN A 55 2.13 23.25 -10.71
CA GLN A 55 1.42 22.78 -11.89
C GLN A 55 1.92 21.40 -12.28
N ALA A 56 1.06 20.39 -12.28
CA ALA A 56 1.43 19.01 -12.58
C ALA A 56 0.35 18.30 -13.43
N PRO A 57 0.73 17.33 -14.28
CA PRO A 57 -0.23 16.49 -14.98
C PRO A 57 -0.90 15.51 -14.00
N ILE A 58 -2.13 15.83 -13.61
CA ILE A 58 -3.00 15.01 -12.75
C ILE A 58 -4.15 14.52 -13.65
N ASP A 59 -4.39 13.20 -13.68
CA ASP A 59 -5.40 12.56 -14.53
C ASP A 59 -5.32 12.96 -16.01
N GLY A 60 -4.09 13.13 -16.51
CA GLY A 60 -3.82 13.48 -17.91
C GLY A 60 -4.05 14.95 -18.25
N LYS A 61 -4.37 15.81 -17.28
CA LYS A 61 -4.53 17.27 -17.45
C LYS A 61 -3.56 18.04 -16.57
N LEU A 62 -3.10 19.19 -17.03
CA LEU A 62 -2.29 20.09 -16.19
C LEU A 62 -3.21 20.75 -15.16
N GLN A 63 -2.96 20.50 -13.88
CA GLN A 63 -3.73 21.02 -12.75
C GLN A 63 -2.81 21.75 -11.78
N GLN A 64 -3.33 22.75 -11.07
CA GLN A 64 -2.58 23.55 -10.10
C GLN A 64 -2.93 23.15 -8.67
N VAL A 65 -1.90 22.98 -7.84
CA VAL A 65 -1.98 22.75 -6.39
C VAL A 65 -1.21 23.86 -5.71
N ASP A 66 -1.86 24.63 -4.85
CA ASP A 66 -1.22 25.68 -4.06
C ASP A 66 -0.99 25.19 -2.63
N LEU A 67 0.22 25.36 -2.12
CA LEU A 67 0.61 25.04 -0.75
C LEU A 67 1.05 26.31 -0.03
N LYS A 68 0.69 26.45 1.25
CA LYS A 68 1.20 27.51 2.12
C LYS A 68 1.47 26.96 3.51
N LEU A 69 2.67 27.21 4.05
CA LEU A 69 3.08 26.85 5.39
C LEU A 69 3.52 28.12 6.12
N GLN A 70 2.85 28.46 7.22
CA GLN A 70 3.22 29.56 8.09
C GLN A 70 3.64 28.99 9.45
N VAL A 71 4.85 29.30 9.92
CA VAL A 71 5.37 28.86 11.22
C VAL A 71 5.64 30.08 12.09
N ARG A 72 5.37 29.96 13.39
CA ARG A 72 5.62 31.02 14.40
C ARG A 72 6.62 30.55 15.45
N GLY A 73 7.32 31.48 16.10
CA GLY A 73 8.42 31.19 17.02
C GLY A 73 8.02 30.46 18.30
N ASN A 74 6.72 30.37 18.60
CA ASN A 74 6.19 29.51 19.67
C ASN A 74 5.98 28.04 19.24
N GLY A 75 6.26 27.72 17.97
CA GLY A 75 6.08 26.40 17.37
C GLY A 75 4.66 26.11 16.86
N ASP A 76 3.78 27.11 16.85
CA ASP A 76 2.48 27.04 16.19
C ASP A 76 2.68 27.17 14.68
N TYR A 77 1.86 26.48 13.90
CA TYR A 77 1.91 26.58 12.45
C TYR A 77 0.55 26.35 11.79
N HIS A 78 0.42 26.91 10.58
CA HIS A 78 -0.69 26.70 9.67
C HIS A 78 -0.15 26.13 8.35
N LEU A 79 -0.66 24.98 7.93
CA LEU A 79 -0.37 24.37 6.63
C LEU A 79 -1.67 24.28 5.84
N SER A 80 -1.70 24.82 4.63
CA SER A 80 -2.82 24.66 3.70
C SER A 80 -2.36 24.06 2.38
N ALA A 81 -3.26 23.28 1.80
CA ALA A 81 -3.18 22.82 0.43
C ALA A 81 -4.51 23.08 -0.27
N SER A 82 -4.45 23.70 -1.44
CA SER A 82 -5.60 24.08 -2.24
C SER A 82 -5.50 23.47 -3.64
N HIS A 83 -6.52 22.71 -4.02
CA HIS A 83 -6.73 22.17 -5.35
C HIS A 83 -8.25 22.21 -5.65
N GLN A 84 -8.61 22.23 -6.93
CA GLN A 84 -10.02 22.42 -7.35
C GLN A 84 -10.96 21.38 -6.72
N ASP A 85 -10.48 20.13 -6.61
CA ASP A 85 -11.28 18.99 -6.13
C ASP A 85 -10.94 18.60 -4.68
N TYR A 86 -9.77 19.02 -4.18
CA TYR A 86 -9.26 18.57 -2.89
C TYR A 86 -8.58 19.73 -2.18
N SER A 87 -8.91 19.98 -0.93
CA SER A 87 -8.24 21.02 -0.15
C SER A 87 -8.24 20.63 1.32
N PHE A 88 -7.20 21.05 2.03
CA PHE A 88 -7.15 20.90 3.47
C PHE A 88 -6.45 22.09 4.12
N LEU A 89 -6.83 22.34 5.37
CA LEU A 89 -6.18 23.28 6.28
C LEU A 89 -5.76 22.50 7.53
N LEU A 90 -4.55 22.71 7.99
CA LEU A 90 -4.01 22.12 9.21
C LEU A 90 -3.46 23.25 10.08
N ASN A 91 -4.17 23.57 11.16
CA ASN A 91 -3.72 24.52 12.16
C ASN A 91 -3.32 23.78 13.42
N ARG A 92 -2.08 23.94 13.84
CA ARG A 92 -1.54 23.26 15.02
C ARG A 92 -0.99 24.30 15.98
N THR A 93 -1.51 24.30 17.20
CA THR A 93 -1.01 25.10 18.31
C THR A 93 -0.38 24.24 19.40
N ALA A 94 0.14 24.86 20.46
CA ALA A 94 0.57 24.14 21.66
C ALA A 94 -0.55 23.28 22.30
N LYS A 95 -1.84 23.65 22.17
CA LYS A 95 -2.96 23.00 22.87
C LYS A 95 -3.94 22.26 21.97
N THR A 96 -4.02 22.65 20.70
CA THR A 96 -5.04 22.17 19.76
C THR A 96 -4.40 21.80 18.42
N THR A 97 -5.03 20.86 17.72
CA THR A 97 -4.75 20.58 16.31
C THR A 97 -6.08 20.52 15.58
N THR A 98 -6.22 21.28 14.51
CA THR A 98 -7.43 21.32 13.69
C THR A 98 -7.07 20.95 12.26
N PHE A 99 -7.70 19.90 11.75
CA PHE A 99 -7.61 19.45 10.38
C PHE A 99 -8.95 19.67 9.68
N ALA A 100 -9.01 20.68 8.83
CA ALA A 100 -10.25 21.11 8.16
C ALA A 100 -10.22 20.81 6.66
N LEU A 101 -11.39 20.49 6.14
CA LEU A 101 -11.64 20.09 4.76
C LEU A 101 -12.67 21.05 4.13
N PRO A 102 -12.22 22.13 3.47
CA PRO A 102 -13.11 23.17 2.98
C PRO A 102 -14.19 22.69 2.01
N HIS A 103 -13.87 21.76 1.10
CA HIS A 103 -14.84 21.20 0.14
C HIS A 103 -15.96 20.40 0.81
N HIS A 104 -15.75 19.93 2.04
CA HIS A 104 -16.74 19.21 2.83
C HIS A 104 -17.34 20.05 3.95
N ARG A 105 -16.84 21.27 4.17
CA ARG A 105 -17.18 22.13 5.31
C ARG A 105 -17.11 21.38 6.64
N LYS A 106 -16.06 20.58 6.81
CA LYS A 106 -15.85 19.75 8.00
C LYS A 106 -14.50 20.01 8.64
N ALA A 107 -14.43 20.05 9.96
CA ALA A 107 -13.20 20.23 10.72
C ALA A 107 -13.06 19.18 11.81
N PHE A 108 -11.95 18.44 11.79
CA PHE A 108 -11.57 17.53 12.86
C PHE A 108 -10.69 18.27 13.85
N VAL A 109 -11.16 18.42 15.09
CA VAL A 109 -10.48 19.19 16.14
C VAL A 109 -10.04 18.25 17.25
N GLY A 110 -8.74 18.28 17.54
CA GLY A 110 -8.14 17.54 18.64
C GLY A 110 -7.64 18.46 19.73
N THR A 111 -7.99 18.16 20.99
CA THR A 111 -7.44 18.82 22.19
C THR A 111 -6.80 17.80 23.15
N GLY A 112 -5.87 18.25 23.99
CA GLY A 112 -5.21 17.40 24.99
C GLY A 112 -3.76 17.03 24.66
N GLU A 113 -3.33 15.88 25.16
CA GLU A 113 -1.96 15.37 25.00
C GLU A 113 -1.72 14.76 23.61
N THR A 114 -0.45 14.68 23.21
CA THR A 114 -0.01 14.09 21.95
C THR A 114 0.80 12.83 22.22
N ASP A 115 0.87 11.92 21.24
CA ASP A 115 1.75 10.75 21.36
C ASP A 115 3.23 11.19 21.46
N PRO A 116 4.06 10.55 22.30
CA PRO A 116 5.46 10.95 22.46
C PRO A 116 6.33 10.71 21.21
N ARG A 117 5.90 9.83 20.28
CA ARG A 117 6.66 9.46 19.08
C ARG A 117 6.02 9.97 17.80
N ASP A 118 4.71 9.81 17.69
CA ASP A 118 3.97 10.12 16.47
C ASP A 118 3.09 11.35 16.68
N HIS A 119 3.72 12.52 16.59
CA HIS A 119 3.07 13.82 16.78
C HIS A 119 3.62 14.90 15.85
N LEU A 120 2.82 15.97 15.71
CA LEU A 120 3.01 17.04 14.74
C LEU A 120 3.63 18.30 15.35
N ALA A 121 4.33 18.24 16.49
CA ALA A 121 5.01 19.44 16.99
C ALA A 121 6.03 19.96 15.96
N ALA A 122 6.17 21.26 15.77
CA ALA A 122 7.14 21.81 14.80
C ALA A 122 8.58 21.38 15.12
N LYS A 123 8.96 21.46 16.40
CA LYS A 123 10.30 21.08 16.88
C LYS A 123 10.58 19.59 16.63
N GLY A 124 11.59 19.30 15.81
CA GLY A 124 11.99 17.94 15.47
C GLY A 124 11.03 17.21 14.52
N MET A 125 10.07 17.91 13.91
CA MET A 125 9.10 17.30 12.98
C MET A 125 9.80 16.57 11.85
N MET A 126 10.79 17.19 11.23
CA MET A 126 11.54 16.58 10.12
C MET A 126 12.24 15.29 10.55
N ALA A 127 12.81 15.22 11.75
CA ALA A 127 13.41 13.99 12.26
C ALA A 127 12.37 12.87 12.46
N ARG A 128 11.13 13.22 12.84
CA ARG A 128 10.03 12.26 13.01
C ARG A 128 9.43 11.81 11.68
N LEU A 129 9.39 12.67 10.66
CA LEU A 129 8.80 12.37 9.36
C LEU A 129 9.80 11.73 8.37
N LEU A 130 11.09 12.08 8.46
CA LEU A 130 12.15 11.62 7.56
C LEU A 130 12.95 10.48 8.20
N MET A 131 12.28 9.33 8.40
CA MET A 131 12.93 8.12 8.88
C MET A 131 13.79 7.44 7.80
N ALA A 132 14.59 6.43 8.18
CA ALA A 132 15.57 5.77 7.31
C ALA A 132 14.99 5.14 6.03
N ASP A 133 13.69 4.86 6.01
CA ASP A 133 13.03 4.16 4.92
C ASP A 133 12.67 5.06 3.72
N THR A 134 12.80 6.39 3.84
CA THR A 134 12.76 7.30 2.69
C THR A 134 14.16 7.67 2.21
N SER A 135 14.36 7.72 0.89
CA SER A 135 15.59 8.22 0.27
C SER A 135 15.89 9.69 0.60
N VAL A 136 14.87 10.47 0.97
CA VAL A 136 15.03 11.84 1.50
C VAL A 136 15.74 11.82 2.86
N GLY A 137 15.47 10.80 3.68
CA GLY A 137 16.05 10.64 5.01
C GLY A 137 17.58 10.48 5.01
N LEU A 138 18.18 9.97 3.93
CA LEU A 138 19.64 9.87 3.77
C LEU A 138 20.35 11.22 3.87
N TYR A 139 19.64 12.30 3.54
CA TYR A 139 20.18 13.64 3.55
C TYR A 139 19.79 14.44 4.80
N PHE A 140 18.92 13.91 5.65
CA PHE A 140 18.52 14.57 6.88
C PHE A 140 19.71 14.89 7.81
N PRO A 141 20.72 14.00 8.01
CA PRO A 141 21.91 14.36 8.79
C PRO A 141 22.72 15.53 8.20
N VAL A 142 22.68 15.70 6.88
CA VAL A 142 23.32 16.84 6.21
C VAL A 142 22.57 18.13 6.52
N LEU A 143 21.23 18.09 6.59
CA LEU A 143 20.42 19.24 7.02
C LEU A 143 20.78 19.73 8.44
N LEU A 144 21.28 18.84 9.30
CA LEU A 144 21.71 19.21 10.66
C LEU A 144 23.07 19.93 10.71
N LEU A 145 23.82 20.00 9.60
CA LEU A 145 25.12 20.67 9.55
C LEU A 145 25.00 22.21 9.44
N GLY A 146 23.78 22.74 9.28
CA GLY A 146 23.50 24.18 9.16
C GLY A 146 23.50 24.68 7.72
N ALA A 147 22.75 25.76 7.47
CA ALA A 147 22.44 26.27 6.14
C ALA A 147 23.69 26.52 5.27
N GLU A 148 24.73 27.15 5.82
CA GLU A 148 25.98 27.45 5.08
C GLU A 148 26.74 26.18 4.65
N ASN A 149 26.81 25.16 5.51
CA ASN A 149 27.49 23.90 5.20
C ASN A 149 26.72 23.09 4.16
N ILE A 150 25.39 23.12 4.20
CA ILE A 150 24.52 22.50 3.19
C ILE A 150 24.70 23.22 1.86
N ALA A 151 24.64 24.54 1.86
CA ALA A 151 24.81 25.36 0.67
C ALA A 151 26.17 25.09 0.00
N SER A 152 27.25 24.98 0.79
CA SER A 152 28.57 24.59 0.31
C SER A 152 28.62 23.15 -0.24
N LEU A 153 28.00 22.18 0.44
CA LEU A 153 27.97 20.79 -0.02
C LEU A 153 27.18 20.62 -1.32
N VAL A 154 25.99 21.23 -1.38
CA VAL A 154 25.12 21.28 -2.56
C VAL A 154 25.92 21.86 -3.72
N THR A 155 26.45 23.07 -3.57
CA THR A 155 27.19 23.74 -4.65
C THR A 155 28.49 23.05 -5.05
N SER A 156 29.11 22.25 -4.16
CA SER A 156 30.30 21.47 -4.48
C SER A 156 30.04 20.19 -5.30
N ARG A 157 28.80 19.66 -5.27
CA ARG A 157 28.45 18.37 -5.90
C ARG A 157 27.58 18.50 -7.14
N ILE A 158 27.11 19.70 -7.45
CA ILE A 158 26.11 19.95 -8.47
C ILE A 158 26.70 20.83 -9.54
N LYS A 159 26.54 20.42 -10.79
CA LYS A 159 26.79 21.29 -11.92
C LYS A 159 25.66 22.29 -12.06
N THR A 160 25.99 23.56 -11.93
CA THR A 160 25.01 24.64 -12.08
C THR A 160 25.54 25.73 -12.98
N GLU A 161 24.73 26.12 -13.95
CA GLU A 161 25.01 27.27 -14.80
C GLU A 161 24.06 28.42 -14.42
N PHE A 162 24.62 29.59 -14.14
CA PHE A 162 23.81 30.79 -13.94
C PHE A 162 23.51 31.44 -15.30
N LEU A 163 22.24 31.40 -15.71
CA LEU A 163 21.71 32.04 -16.91
C LEU A 163 21.46 33.52 -16.61
N THR A 164 22.46 34.37 -16.86
CA THR A 164 22.45 35.81 -16.55
C THR A 164 21.27 36.56 -17.17
N THR A 165 20.82 36.19 -18.36
CA THR A 165 19.67 36.79 -19.05
C THR A 165 18.33 36.49 -18.39
N GLU A 166 18.23 35.37 -17.68
CA GLU A 166 16.99 34.89 -17.06
C GLU A 166 16.98 35.03 -15.53
N SER A 167 18.11 35.46 -14.95
CA SER A 167 18.35 35.39 -13.49
C SER A 167 17.99 34.01 -12.93
N ALA A 168 18.40 32.97 -13.64
CA ALA A 168 18.02 31.59 -13.37
C ALA A 168 19.25 30.69 -13.22
N TRP A 169 19.14 29.68 -12.37
CA TRP A 169 20.09 28.58 -12.24
C TRP A 169 19.62 27.40 -13.05
N ARG A 170 20.46 26.88 -13.95
CA ARG A 170 20.22 25.63 -14.68
C ARG A 170 21.01 24.52 -14.01
N PHE A 171 20.32 23.46 -13.61
CA PHE A 171 20.90 22.29 -12.95
C PHE A 171 21.08 21.11 -13.92
N ASP A 172 20.19 20.98 -14.90
CA ASP A 172 20.34 20.11 -16.09
C ASP A 172 19.45 20.62 -17.25
N ASP A 173 19.32 19.84 -18.33
CA ASP A 173 18.49 20.21 -19.50
C ASP A 173 16.98 20.33 -19.21
N LYS A 174 16.53 19.89 -18.02
CA LYS A 174 15.13 19.80 -17.63
C LYS A 174 14.81 20.60 -16.36
N ILE A 175 15.82 21.01 -15.60
CA ILE A 175 15.71 21.69 -14.32
C ILE A 175 16.36 23.07 -14.35
N THR A 176 15.53 24.09 -14.18
CA THR A 176 15.94 25.48 -13.93
C THR A 176 15.29 25.98 -12.65
N ALA A 177 15.94 26.83 -11.84
CA ALA A 177 15.36 27.55 -10.70
C ALA A 177 15.63 29.06 -10.82
N ARG A 178 14.83 29.92 -10.19
CA ARG A 178 15.03 31.38 -10.24
C ARG A 178 14.85 32.03 -8.88
N PHE A 179 15.92 32.35 -8.17
CA PHE A 179 15.78 32.94 -6.83
C PHE A 179 15.56 34.46 -6.92
N ASN A 180 14.55 34.98 -6.21
CA ASN A 180 14.31 36.42 -6.06
C ASN A 180 14.85 36.92 -4.70
N SER A 181 14.93 38.25 -4.52
CA SER A 181 15.43 38.90 -3.29
C SER A 181 14.57 38.64 -2.04
N THR A 182 13.48 37.89 -2.18
CA THR A 182 12.59 37.40 -1.10
C THR A 182 12.60 35.86 -1.03
N GLY A 183 13.70 35.20 -1.43
CA GLY A 183 13.92 33.76 -1.27
C GLY A 183 13.04 32.83 -2.12
N GLY A 184 12.25 33.35 -3.05
CA GLY A 184 11.36 32.54 -3.89
C GLY A 184 12.00 32.06 -5.18
N SER A 185 11.67 30.82 -5.57
CA SER A 185 12.18 30.21 -6.79
C SER A 185 11.17 29.50 -7.67
N LYS A 186 11.32 29.68 -8.99
CA LYS A 186 10.50 29.01 -10.00
C LYS A 186 11.25 27.87 -10.67
N GLU A 187 10.74 26.66 -10.52
CA GLU A 187 11.33 25.43 -11.05
C GLU A 187 10.52 24.76 -12.15
N LYS A 188 11.22 24.23 -13.15
CA LYS A 188 10.65 23.28 -14.13
C LYS A 188 11.30 21.92 -13.88
N LEU A 189 10.53 20.85 -13.84
CA LEU A 189 11.04 19.50 -13.60
C LEU A 189 10.84 18.62 -14.85
N PRO A 190 11.57 17.49 -14.95
CA PRO A 190 11.25 16.46 -15.92
C PRO A 190 9.76 16.12 -15.85
N ALA A 191 9.17 15.82 -17.01
CA ALA A 191 7.82 15.30 -17.11
C ALA A 191 6.66 16.33 -16.97
N GLY A 192 6.95 17.63 -17.15
CA GLY A 192 5.91 18.66 -17.34
C GLY A 192 5.36 19.26 -16.05
N ILE A 193 6.09 19.10 -14.94
CA ILE A 193 5.77 19.72 -13.65
C ILE A 193 6.49 21.07 -13.57
N GLN A 194 5.78 22.09 -13.09
CA GLN A 194 6.33 23.42 -12.82
C GLN A 194 5.97 23.83 -11.40
N ILE A 195 6.92 24.35 -10.63
CA ILE A 195 6.75 24.75 -9.24
C ILE A 195 7.17 26.20 -9.14
N ASP A 196 6.39 27.02 -8.45
CA ASP A 196 6.74 28.39 -8.11
C ASP A 196 6.65 28.51 -6.60
N PHE A 197 7.79 28.64 -5.91
CA PHE A 197 7.83 28.72 -4.46
C PHE A 197 8.37 30.05 -3.95
N SER A 198 7.98 30.42 -2.74
CA SER A 198 8.47 31.60 -2.03
C SER A 198 8.74 31.30 -0.56
N VAL A 199 9.74 31.97 0.02
CA VAL A 199 10.07 31.87 1.44
C VAL A 199 10.25 33.27 2.01
N LEU A 200 9.36 33.68 2.89
CA LEU A 200 9.43 34.94 3.60
C LEU A 200 9.87 34.69 5.05
N GLU A 201 11.09 35.08 5.40
CA GLU A 201 11.56 35.09 6.79
C GLU A 201 10.97 36.28 7.56
N GLN A 202 10.81 36.12 8.88
CA GLN A 202 10.29 37.17 9.78
C GLN A 202 8.91 37.69 9.37
N ASP A 203 8.10 36.82 8.76
CA ASP A 203 6.73 37.16 8.40
C ASP A 203 5.90 37.38 9.68
N SER A 204 5.47 38.63 9.86
CA SER A 204 4.67 39.07 11.01
C SER A 204 3.17 39.06 10.74
N GLU A 205 2.74 38.64 9.54
CA GLU A 205 1.33 38.49 9.26
C GLU A 205 0.67 37.51 10.24
N PRO A 206 -0.58 37.74 10.66
CA PRO A 206 -1.32 36.75 11.44
C PRO A 206 -1.37 35.41 10.69
N LEU A 207 -1.46 34.30 11.43
CA LEU A 207 -1.79 33.02 10.80
C LEU A 207 -3.14 33.19 10.10
N GLU A 208 -3.19 33.01 8.77
CA GLU A 208 -4.42 33.09 8.01
C GLU A 208 -5.28 31.87 8.38
N TRP A 209 -6.14 32.07 9.37
CA TRP A 209 -7.03 31.06 9.89
C TRP A 209 -8.45 31.60 9.91
N ASN A 210 -9.31 31.05 9.06
CA ASN A 210 -10.73 31.35 9.07
C ASN A 210 -11.51 30.06 8.82
N LEU A 211 -11.88 29.39 9.91
CA LEU A 211 -12.99 28.44 9.89
C LEU A 211 -14.26 29.27 10.03
N SER A 212 -15.03 29.39 8.95
CA SER A 212 -16.34 30.02 9.03
C SER A 212 -17.26 29.23 9.94
N ASP A 213 -18.24 29.91 10.54
CA ASP A 213 -19.20 29.32 11.49
C ASP A 213 -20.06 28.19 10.89
N ASP A 214 -20.02 27.97 9.57
CA ASP A 214 -20.77 26.93 8.86
C ASP A 214 -20.04 25.58 8.73
N PHE A 215 -18.84 25.44 9.31
CA PHE A 215 -18.14 24.16 9.37
C PHE A 215 -18.74 23.24 10.44
N GLU A 216 -19.01 21.99 10.08
CA GLU A 216 -19.29 20.93 11.05
C GLU A 216 -17.98 20.54 11.77
N VAL A 217 -17.97 20.67 13.10
CA VAL A 217 -16.82 20.30 13.93
C VAL A 217 -17.00 18.91 14.50
N VAL A 218 -16.01 18.04 14.25
CA VAL A 218 -15.89 16.70 14.82
C VAL A 218 -14.73 16.73 15.82
N GLU A 219 -15.04 16.55 17.09
CA GLU A 219 -14.03 16.46 18.14
C GLU A 219 -13.40 15.07 18.17
N LEU A 220 -12.08 15.00 18.17
CA LEU A 220 -11.28 13.78 18.26
C LEU A 220 -10.28 13.89 19.42
N GLU A 221 -9.76 12.75 19.89
CA GLU A 221 -8.57 12.80 20.74
C GLU A 221 -7.38 13.38 19.94
N ARG A 222 -6.69 14.40 20.48
CA ARG A 222 -5.55 15.01 19.79
C ARG A 222 -4.45 14.00 19.48
N ARG A 223 -4.23 13.04 20.38
CA ARG A 223 -3.30 11.95 20.19
C ARG A 223 -3.60 11.15 18.92
N GLU A 224 -4.87 10.79 18.71
CA GLU A 224 -5.31 10.05 17.52
C GLU A 224 -5.08 10.88 16.26
N LEU A 225 -5.55 12.13 16.25
CA LEU A 225 -5.46 13.01 15.08
C LEU A 225 -4.00 13.24 14.65
N GLU A 226 -3.12 13.58 15.59
CA GLU A 226 -1.72 13.83 15.28
C GLU A 226 -0.96 12.55 14.90
N GLN A 227 -1.26 11.41 15.55
CA GLN A 227 -0.68 10.13 15.17
C GLN A 227 -1.09 9.74 13.74
N HIS A 228 -2.37 9.92 13.41
CA HIS A 228 -2.92 9.58 12.10
C HIS A 228 -2.22 10.33 10.98
N LEU A 229 -2.13 11.65 11.12
CA LEU A 229 -1.46 12.51 10.14
C LEU A 229 0.06 12.27 10.12
N SER A 230 0.70 12.14 11.28
CA SER A 230 2.17 11.93 11.36
C SER A 230 2.60 10.62 10.69
N ARG A 231 1.93 9.51 11.00
CA ARG A 231 2.23 8.19 10.39
C ARG A 231 1.88 8.19 8.90
N GLY A 232 0.76 8.82 8.54
CA GLY A 232 0.31 8.94 7.14
C GLY A 232 1.32 9.69 6.28
N ILE A 233 1.75 10.88 6.71
CA ILE A 233 2.74 11.69 5.98
C ILE A 233 4.06 10.93 5.86
N ARG A 234 4.56 10.34 6.95
CA ARG A 234 5.78 9.53 6.94
C ARG A 234 5.70 8.43 5.88
N ARG A 235 4.60 7.67 5.87
CA ARG A 235 4.42 6.56 4.95
C ARG A 235 4.27 7.02 3.49
N VAL A 236 3.58 8.12 3.25
CA VAL A 236 3.51 8.74 1.92
C VAL A 236 4.91 9.11 1.40
N LEU A 237 5.79 9.65 2.25
CA LEU A 237 7.18 9.98 1.87
C LEU A 237 8.00 8.73 1.54
N GLU A 238 7.80 7.63 2.27
CA GLU A 238 8.41 6.33 1.98
C GLU A 238 7.95 5.75 0.63
N ILE A 239 6.67 5.91 0.29
CA ILE A 239 6.09 5.40 -0.97
C ILE A 239 6.53 6.24 -2.17
N LEU A 240 6.52 7.57 -2.03
CA LEU A 240 6.89 8.48 -3.12
C LEU A 240 8.39 8.50 -3.38
N ALA A 241 9.20 8.37 -2.33
CA ALA A 241 10.66 8.42 -2.39
C ALA A 241 11.31 7.27 -1.61
N PRO A 242 11.09 6.00 -1.98
CA PRO A 242 11.55 4.84 -1.21
C PRO A 242 13.07 4.78 -1.13
N SER A 243 13.60 4.42 0.04
CA SER A 243 15.03 4.16 0.24
C SER A 243 15.48 2.91 -0.53
N GLY A 244 16.80 2.75 -0.68
CA GLY A 244 17.37 1.50 -1.18
C GLY A 244 16.99 0.29 -0.32
N GLN A 245 16.83 0.46 1.00
CA GLN A 245 16.43 -0.61 1.90
C GLN A 245 14.97 -1.05 1.69
N LEU A 246 14.08 -0.13 1.29
CA LEU A 246 12.70 -0.50 0.89
C LEU A 246 12.68 -1.23 -0.45
N LYS A 247 13.46 -0.74 -1.42
CA LYS A 247 13.52 -1.37 -2.76
C LYS A 247 14.19 -2.74 -2.76
N GLN A 248 15.14 -2.94 -1.85
CA GLN A 248 15.91 -4.17 -1.70
C GLN A 248 15.92 -4.53 -0.20
N PRO A 249 14.82 -5.09 0.32
CA PRO A 249 14.74 -5.45 1.73
C PRO A 249 15.80 -6.50 2.06
N ARG A 250 16.33 -6.44 3.29
CA ARG A 250 17.32 -7.40 3.75
C ARG A 250 16.67 -8.78 3.88
N GLU A 251 17.17 -9.74 3.10
CA GLU A 251 16.71 -11.12 3.08
C GLU A 251 17.23 -11.92 4.30
N LYS A 252 16.79 -11.54 5.49
CA LYS A 252 17.21 -12.19 6.74
C LYS A 252 16.18 -13.25 7.14
N PRO A 253 16.54 -14.54 7.19
CA PRO A 253 15.67 -15.56 7.78
C PRO A 253 15.55 -15.35 9.30
N ALA A 254 14.43 -15.79 9.87
CA ALA A 254 14.17 -15.70 11.29
C ALA A 254 13.34 -16.90 11.77
N VAL A 255 13.48 -17.22 13.05
CA VAL A 255 12.85 -18.36 13.71
C VAL A 255 12.30 -17.86 15.03
N VAL A 256 11.05 -18.21 15.32
CA VAL A 256 10.41 -18.02 16.62
C VAL A 256 9.66 -19.30 17.00
N GLU A 257 9.12 -19.34 18.21
CA GLU A 257 8.17 -20.39 18.60
C GLU A 257 6.98 -20.35 17.63
N HIS A 258 6.52 -21.51 17.15
CA HIS A 258 5.40 -21.61 16.19
C HIS A 258 5.61 -20.92 14.82
N GLY A 259 6.84 -20.47 14.49
CA GLY A 259 7.08 -19.71 13.27
C GLY A 259 8.48 -19.82 12.65
N GLU A 260 8.52 -19.64 11.32
CA GLU A 260 9.72 -19.44 10.52
C GLU A 260 9.51 -18.39 9.44
N LEU A 261 10.50 -17.54 9.21
CA LEU A 261 10.58 -16.66 8.07
C LEU A 261 11.72 -17.11 7.16
N ARG A 262 11.39 -17.43 5.91
CA ARG A 262 12.33 -17.80 4.85
C ARG A 262 12.31 -16.76 3.73
N TRP A 263 13.40 -16.75 2.97
CA TRP A 263 13.51 -16.06 1.70
C TRP A 263 13.78 -17.10 0.62
N ILE A 264 12.87 -17.20 -0.34
CA ILE A 264 12.94 -18.16 -1.45
C ILE A 264 12.94 -17.34 -2.74
N GLU A 265 14.07 -17.33 -3.44
CA GLU A 265 14.25 -16.57 -4.70
C GLU A 265 13.80 -15.10 -4.58
N GLY A 266 14.13 -14.45 -3.47
CA GLY A 266 13.76 -13.06 -3.19
C GLY A 266 12.33 -12.84 -2.68
N GLN A 267 11.52 -13.89 -2.55
CA GLN A 267 10.17 -13.83 -1.95
C GLN A 267 10.22 -14.17 -0.47
N ARG A 268 9.48 -13.37 0.32
CA ARG A 268 9.29 -13.59 1.75
C ARG A 268 8.23 -14.67 1.98
N VAL A 269 8.61 -15.75 2.69
CA VAL A 269 7.73 -16.88 2.99
C VAL A 269 7.69 -17.12 4.50
N ALA A 270 6.51 -16.99 5.12
CA ALA A 270 6.31 -17.24 6.54
C ALA A 270 5.62 -18.60 6.74
N LEU A 271 6.22 -19.49 7.54
CA LEU A 271 5.68 -20.79 7.89
C LEU A 271 5.21 -20.71 9.34
N LEU A 272 3.91 -20.93 9.58
CA LEU A 272 3.25 -20.69 10.87
C LEU A 272 2.44 -21.92 11.29
N SER A 273 2.52 -22.36 12.54
CA SER A 273 1.80 -23.55 13.02
C SER A 273 1.43 -23.52 14.49
N GLY A 274 0.23 -23.99 14.83
CA GLY A 274 -0.22 -24.17 16.21
C GLY A 274 -1.67 -23.69 16.39
N THR A 275 -2.00 -23.24 17.59
CA THR A 275 -3.26 -22.58 17.89
C THR A 275 -3.37 -21.22 17.18
N PRO A 276 -4.59 -20.66 16.99
CA PRO A 276 -4.78 -19.33 16.43
C PRO A 276 -3.95 -18.23 17.14
N GLU A 277 -3.86 -18.30 18.47
CA GLU A 277 -3.07 -17.35 19.26
C GLU A 277 -1.56 -17.47 19.02
N GLU A 278 -1.06 -18.70 18.92
CA GLU A 278 0.35 -18.98 18.62
C GLU A 278 0.71 -18.50 17.21
N VAL A 279 -0.14 -18.77 16.23
CA VAL A 279 0.05 -18.29 14.84
C VAL A 279 0.01 -16.77 14.76
N GLY A 280 -0.95 -16.11 15.43
CA GLY A 280 -1.02 -14.65 15.47
C GLY A 280 0.20 -14.01 16.13
N THR A 281 0.70 -14.64 17.20
CA THR A 281 1.93 -14.22 17.90
C THR A 281 3.17 -14.38 17.01
N ALA A 282 3.34 -15.56 16.40
CA ALA A 282 4.48 -15.85 15.52
C ALA A 282 4.50 -14.95 14.28
N HIS A 283 3.33 -14.71 13.66
CA HIS A 283 3.17 -13.74 12.57
C HIS A 283 3.71 -12.37 13.01
N ALA A 284 3.22 -11.83 14.12
CA ALA A 284 3.62 -10.52 14.62
C ALA A 284 5.11 -10.42 14.98
N GLN A 285 5.70 -11.47 15.55
CA GLN A 285 7.12 -11.47 15.91
C GLN A 285 8.03 -11.47 14.67
N LEU A 286 7.70 -12.29 13.67
CA LEU A 286 8.51 -12.43 12.45
C LEU A 286 8.38 -11.21 11.52
N LEU A 287 7.20 -10.62 11.45
CA LEU A 287 6.83 -9.64 10.43
C LEU A 287 6.46 -8.26 11.01
N ARG A 288 6.96 -7.94 12.21
CA ARG A 288 6.59 -6.69 12.91
C ARG A 288 6.73 -5.44 12.03
N ARG A 289 7.84 -5.31 11.31
CA ARG A 289 8.13 -4.10 10.51
C ARG A 289 7.21 -4.02 9.30
N GLU A 290 7.06 -5.14 8.62
CA GLU A 290 6.19 -5.33 7.46
C GLU A 290 4.73 -5.07 7.82
N ALA A 291 4.26 -5.63 8.93
CA ALA A 291 2.91 -5.42 9.43
C ALA A 291 2.66 -3.94 9.72
N ILE A 292 3.54 -3.27 10.46
CA ILE A 292 3.41 -1.83 10.74
C ILE A 292 3.37 -1.00 9.44
N LYS A 293 4.14 -1.36 8.41
CA LYS A 293 4.09 -0.68 7.10
C LYS A 293 2.76 -0.90 6.37
N THR A 294 2.22 -2.11 6.40
CA THR A 294 0.88 -2.40 5.87
C THR A 294 -0.17 -1.55 6.58
N ILE A 295 -0.10 -1.49 7.91
CA ILE A 295 -0.99 -0.66 8.74
C ILE A 295 -0.86 0.82 8.35
N ASP A 296 0.37 1.31 8.24
CA ASP A 296 0.64 2.69 7.87
C ASP A 296 0.13 3.05 6.47
N SER A 297 0.26 2.12 5.53
CA SER A 297 -0.25 2.27 4.17
C SER A 297 -1.77 2.38 4.13
N VAL A 298 -2.47 1.53 4.89
CA VAL A 298 -3.93 1.43 4.87
C VAL A 298 -4.59 2.49 5.76
N LEU A 299 -4.32 2.43 7.06
CA LEU A 299 -5.06 3.23 8.03
C LEU A 299 -4.67 4.71 7.96
N TYR A 300 -3.37 4.99 7.83
CA TYR A 300 -2.87 6.35 7.99
C TYR A 300 -2.64 7.07 6.66
N ALA A 301 -1.93 6.46 5.70
CA ALA A 301 -1.67 7.09 4.40
C ALA A 301 -2.93 7.13 3.53
N PHE A 302 -3.49 5.96 3.19
CA PHE A 302 -4.74 5.89 2.44
C PHE A 302 -5.88 6.54 3.24
N GLY A 303 -5.98 6.28 4.55
CA GLY A 303 -7.03 6.88 5.37
C GLY A 303 -7.01 8.41 5.43
N THR A 304 -5.82 9.06 5.44
CA THR A 304 -5.74 10.52 5.33
C THR A 304 -6.28 11.00 3.97
N ILE A 305 -5.86 10.36 2.88
CA ILE A 305 -6.32 10.70 1.52
C ILE A 305 -7.84 10.48 1.40
N ASN A 306 -8.35 9.36 1.92
CA ASN A 306 -9.77 9.06 1.88
C ASN A 306 -10.57 10.06 2.72
N THR A 307 -10.08 10.44 3.90
CA THR A 307 -10.69 11.48 4.75
C THR A 307 -10.80 12.81 4.00
N ILE A 308 -9.74 13.24 3.30
CA ILE A 308 -9.75 14.45 2.46
C ILE A 308 -10.78 14.36 1.34
N ARG A 309 -10.93 13.17 0.73
CA ARG A 309 -11.82 12.93 -0.42
C ARG A 309 -13.29 12.82 -0.05
N THR A 310 -13.61 12.24 1.10
CA THR A 310 -14.99 11.94 1.50
C THR A 310 -15.53 12.90 2.55
N GLY A 311 -14.66 13.59 3.29
CA GLY A 311 -15.03 14.37 4.46
C GLY A 311 -15.35 13.52 5.69
N ARG A 312 -15.24 12.19 5.63
CA ARG A 312 -15.51 11.29 6.76
C ARG A 312 -14.21 10.82 7.39
N TRP A 313 -14.18 10.69 8.72
CA TRP A 313 -13.00 10.20 9.40
C TRP A 313 -12.82 8.71 9.10
N PHE A 314 -11.78 8.36 8.35
CA PHE A 314 -11.67 7.00 7.79
C PHE A 314 -11.60 5.89 8.85
N LYS A 315 -11.03 6.17 10.03
CA LYS A 315 -10.96 5.19 11.13
C LYS A 315 -12.36 4.80 11.62
N GLU A 316 -13.27 5.76 11.71
CA GLU A 316 -14.68 5.51 12.08
C GLU A 316 -15.38 4.66 11.02
N ASP A 317 -15.18 4.95 9.72
CA ASP A 317 -15.74 4.15 8.62
C ASP A 317 -15.31 2.66 8.76
N LEU A 318 -14.04 2.39 9.10
CA LEU A 318 -13.55 1.02 9.31
C LEU A 318 -14.09 0.37 10.59
N GLN A 319 -14.25 1.15 11.67
CA GLN A 319 -14.83 0.65 12.91
C GLN A 319 -16.31 0.29 12.73
N GLU A 320 -17.06 1.09 11.98
CA GLU A 320 -18.44 0.79 11.60
C GLU A 320 -18.53 -0.49 10.77
N ALA A 321 -17.65 -0.63 9.76
CA ALA A 321 -17.56 -1.85 8.97
C ALA A 321 -17.27 -3.07 9.87
N TYR A 322 -16.25 -2.98 10.73
CA TYR A 322 -15.92 -4.06 11.64
C TYR A 322 -17.08 -4.42 12.57
N ALA A 323 -17.79 -3.44 13.13
CA ALA A 323 -18.92 -3.69 14.02
C ALA A 323 -20.03 -4.52 13.35
N ARG A 324 -20.30 -4.29 12.06
CA ARG A 324 -21.30 -5.03 11.27
C ARG A 324 -20.81 -6.42 10.85
N LEU A 325 -19.52 -6.54 10.57
CA LEU A 325 -18.89 -7.78 10.11
C LEU A 325 -18.55 -8.75 11.25
N SER A 326 -18.16 -8.23 12.41
CA SER A 326 -17.65 -9.01 13.56
C SER A 326 -18.56 -10.15 14.02
N PRO A 327 -19.91 -10.02 14.04
CA PRO A 327 -20.81 -11.14 14.36
C PRO A 327 -20.65 -12.35 13.44
N HIS A 328 -20.11 -12.17 12.23
CA HIS A 328 -19.93 -13.20 11.23
C HIS A 328 -18.48 -13.69 11.11
N ILE A 329 -17.55 -13.12 11.87
CA ILE A 329 -16.15 -13.54 11.92
C ILE A 329 -16.01 -14.69 12.94
N PRO A 330 -15.44 -15.84 12.55
CA PRO A 330 -15.15 -16.96 13.46
C PRO A 330 -14.30 -16.56 14.67
N GLU A 331 -14.55 -17.21 15.81
CA GLU A 331 -13.86 -16.90 17.07
C GLU A 331 -12.35 -17.21 17.02
N ASP A 332 -11.95 -18.25 16.29
CA ASP A 332 -10.53 -18.57 16.08
C ASP A 332 -9.80 -17.42 15.34
N HIS A 333 -10.42 -16.83 14.31
CA HIS A 333 -9.86 -15.68 13.57
C HIS A 333 -9.76 -14.42 14.46
N LYS A 334 -10.74 -14.19 15.34
CA LYS A 334 -10.68 -13.08 16.32
C LYS A 334 -9.53 -13.26 17.30
N ARG A 335 -9.37 -14.47 17.86
CA ARG A 335 -8.28 -14.79 18.79
C ARG A 335 -6.90 -14.61 18.15
N GLU A 336 -6.72 -15.03 16.90
CA GLU A 336 -5.49 -14.79 16.13
C GLU A 336 -5.21 -13.29 15.96
N THR A 337 -6.24 -12.52 15.56
CA THR A 337 -6.14 -11.06 15.39
C THR A 337 -5.72 -10.37 16.69
N VAL A 338 -6.34 -10.76 17.81
CA VAL A 338 -6.04 -10.21 19.15
C VAL A 338 -4.61 -10.56 19.58
N ALA A 339 -4.15 -11.79 19.35
CA ALA A 339 -2.79 -12.21 19.68
C ALA A 339 -1.74 -11.45 18.85
N MET A 340 -2.01 -11.27 17.56
CA MET A 340 -1.19 -10.46 16.67
C MET A 340 -1.13 -9.00 17.15
N ALA A 341 -2.27 -8.38 17.48
CA ALA A 341 -2.35 -7.01 17.96
C ALA A 341 -1.53 -6.77 19.23
N LYS A 342 -1.71 -7.64 20.24
CA LYS A 342 -0.97 -7.60 21.51
C LYS A 342 0.54 -7.69 21.28
N THR A 343 0.97 -8.60 20.40
CA THR A 343 2.38 -8.82 20.09
C THR A 343 2.97 -7.65 19.29
N LEU A 344 2.22 -7.07 18.36
CA LEU A 344 2.58 -5.84 17.66
C LEU A 344 2.59 -4.62 18.59
N GLY A 345 1.93 -4.68 19.75
CA GLY A 345 1.77 -3.56 20.66
C GLY A 345 0.96 -2.42 20.05
N ILE A 346 -0.09 -2.79 19.32
CA ILE A 346 -1.09 -1.89 18.74
C ILE A 346 -2.45 -2.15 19.39
N ASP A 347 -3.35 -1.17 19.29
CA ASP A 347 -4.72 -1.33 19.78
C ASP A 347 -5.42 -2.47 19.03
N ILE A 348 -6.22 -3.25 19.76
CA ILE A 348 -6.91 -4.43 19.20
C ILE A 348 -7.89 -3.98 18.11
N GLU A 349 -8.60 -2.89 18.36
CA GLU A 349 -9.58 -2.29 17.46
C GLU A 349 -8.93 -1.88 16.13
N VAL A 350 -7.65 -1.46 16.15
CA VAL A 350 -6.90 -1.16 14.92
C VAL A 350 -6.68 -2.44 14.12
N ALA A 351 -6.20 -3.52 14.75
CA ALA A 351 -5.96 -4.79 14.07
C ALA A 351 -7.27 -5.40 13.52
N GLU A 352 -8.36 -5.32 14.27
CA GLU A 352 -9.70 -5.75 13.87
C GLU A 352 -10.19 -4.99 12.64
N ALA A 353 -10.16 -3.66 12.69
CA ALA A 353 -10.58 -2.78 11.60
C ALA A 353 -9.78 -2.98 10.31
N LEU A 354 -8.47 -3.25 10.44
CA LEU A 354 -7.61 -3.51 9.28
C LEU A 354 -7.91 -4.84 8.60
N ASN A 355 -8.32 -5.86 9.36
CA ASN A 355 -8.58 -7.19 8.80
C ASN A 355 -9.90 -7.27 8.02
N VAL A 356 -10.72 -6.22 8.07
CA VAL A 356 -11.92 -6.06 7.23
C VAL A 356 -11.74 -5.05 6.09
N PHE A 357 -10.60 -4.37 5.98
CA PHE A 357 -10.33 -3.40 4.93
C PHE A 357 -10.47 -3.92 3.47
N PRO A 358 -10.16 -5.19 3.15
CA PRO A 358 -10.39 -5.73 1.80
C PRO A 358 -11.85 -5.70 1.32
N GLU A 359 -12.81 -5.46 2.22
CA GLU A 359 -14.24 -5.35 1.88
C GLU A 359 -14.59 -4.15 0.97
N LEU A 360 -13.61 -3.31 0.63
CA LEU A 360 -13.81 -2.06 -0.11
C LEU A 360 -13.34 -2.10 -1.59
N PHE A 361 -12.85 -3.22 -2.17
CA PHE A 361 -12.11 -3.20 -3.46
C PHE A 361 -12.31 -4.37 -4.44
N HIS A 362 -11.66 -4.32 -5.64
CA HIS A 362 -11.96 -5.11 -6.86
C HIS A 362 -10.74 -5.76 -7.56
N CYS A 363 -10.88 -6.95 -8.23
CA CYS A 363 -9.76 -7.73 -8.84
C CYS A 363 -10.09 -8.46 -10.20
N SER A 364 -9.42 -9.58 -10.56
CA SER A 364 -9.71 -10.49 -11.73
C SER A 364 -9.10 -11.91 -11.57
N GLY A 365 -9.64 -12.95 -12.25
CA GLY A 365 -9.13 -14.33 -12.16
C GLY A 365 -9.67 -15.35 -13.21
N PHE A 366 -9.06 -16.53 -13.35
CA PHE A 366 -9.48 -17.59 -14.28
C PHE A 366 -9.09 -19.00 -13.80
N ALA A 367 -9.77 -20.03 -14.32
CA ALA A 367 -9.33 -21.42 -14.25
C ALA A 367 -9.47 -22.11 -15.62
N VAL A 368 -8.45 -22.85 -16.04
CA VAL A 368 -8.41 -23.61 -17.30
C VAL A 368 -7.86 -25.01 -17.02
N PHE A 369 -8.42 -26.05 -17.63
CA PHE A 369 -8.06 -27.45 -17.37
C PHE A 369 -8.51 -28.36 -18.52
N GLY A 370 -8.31 -29.68 -18.41
CA GLY A 370 -8.87 -30.64 -19.37
C GLY A 370 -8.43 -30.35 -20.81
N SER A 371 -9.36 -30.31 -21.76
CA SER A 371 -9.04 -30.02 -23.16
C SER A 371 -8.52 -28.60 -23.41
N ALA A 372 -8.65 -27.68 -22.46
CA ALA A 372 -8.06 -26.34 -22.58
C ALA A 372 -6.53 -26.35 -22.38
N THR A 373 -5.99 -27.37 -21.73
CA THR A 373 -4.58 -27.45 -21.31
C THR A 373 -3.84 -28.57 -22.03
N ALA A 374 -2.54 -28.38 -22.26
CA ALA A 374 -1.72 -29.30 -23.08
C ALA A 374 -1.69 -30.74 -22.53
N ASP A 375 -1.81 -30.89 -21.21
CA ASP A 375 -1.70 -32.15 -20.48
C ASP A 375 -2.94 -32.49 -19.63
N GLY A 376 -4.00 -31.69 -19.72
CA GLY A 376 -5.20 -31.84 -18.90
C GLY A 376 -5.12 -31.27 -17.47
N THR A 377 -3.96 -30.71 -17.07
CA THR A 377 -3.72 -30.14 -15.73
C THR A 377 -4.58 -28.90 -15.47
N LEU A 378 -5.07 -28.73 -14.24
CA LEU A 378 -5.77 -27.50 -13.85
C LEU A 378 -4.80 -26.37 -13.48
N TYR A 379 -4.98 -25.24 -14.15
CA TYR A 379 -4.32 -23.97 -13.88
C TYR A 379 -5.34 -22.96 -13.40
N HIS A 380 -5.17 -22.45 -12.18
CA HIS A 380 -6.00 -21.38 -11.62
C HIS A 380 -5.14 -20.12 -11.45
N GLY A 381 -5.38 -19.13 -12.30
CA GLY A 381 -4.68 -17.84 -12.28
C GLY A 381 -5.48 -16.76 -11.58
N ARG A 382 -4.83 -15.98 -10.72
CA ARG A 382 -5.44 -14.87 -9.99
C ARG A 382 -4.61 -13.59 -10.10
N VAL A 383 -5.27 -12.46 -10.38
CA VAL A 383 -4.67 -11.14 -10.66
C VAL A 383 -5.18 -10.07 -9.68
N LEU A 384 -4.30 -9.53 -8.81
CA LEU A 384 -4.71 -8.58 -7.74
C LEU A 384 -4.45 -7.19 -8.27
N ASP A 385 -5.45 -6.57 -8.89
CA ASP A 385 -5.32 -5.21 -9.40
C ASP A 385 -5.57 -4.18 -8.29
N TYR A 386 -4.64 -4.09 -7.33
CA TYR A 386 -4.81 -3.33 -6.10
C TYR A 386 -3.70 -2.32 -5.79
N MET A 387 -4.07 -1.04 -5.72
CA MET A 387 -3.35 0.04 -5.02
C MET A 387 -1.81 -0.10 -4.86
N THR A 388 -1.06 -0.41 -5.92
CA THR A 388 0.42 -0.41 -5.88
C THR A 388 0.99 0.94 -5.45
N THR A 389 0.16 1.98 -5.53
CA THR A 389 0.42 3.36 -5.15
C THR A 389 0.39 3.63 -3.66
N ILE A 390 -0.07 2.69 -2.82
CA ILE A 390 -0.06 2.86 -1.35
C ILE A 390 1.02 2.01 -0.66
N GLY A 391 1.88 1.31 -1.40
CA GLY A 391 3.08 0.66 -0.83
C GLY A 391 2.87 -0.70 -0.17
N LEU A 392 1.73 -1.37 -0.39
CA LEU A 392 1.46 -2.68 0.23
C LEU A 392 2.47 -3.76 -0.14
N GLN A 393 3.16 -3.61 -1.27
CA GLN A 393 4.25 -4.49 -1.69
C GLN A 393 5.37 -4.63 -0.63
N ASP A 394 5.57 -3.62 0.22
CA ASP A 394 6.57 -3.70 1.30
C ASP A 394 6.22 -4.78 2.34
N GLY A 395 4.93 -5.06 2.51
CA GLY A 395 4.38 -6.08 3.41
C GLY A 395 4.08 -7.41 2.73
N ALA A 396 4.28 -7.55 1.41
CA ALA A 396 3.94 -8.76 0.67
C ALA A 396 4.65 -9.99 1.24
N THR A 397 3.86 -11.02 1.57
CA THR A 397 4.36 -12.25 2.22
C THR A 397 3.49 -13.42 1.78
N THR A 398 4.12 -14.53 1.42
CA THR A 398 3.40 -15.81 1.26
C THR A 398 3.42 -16.56 2.58
N PHE A 399 2.25 -16.97 3.06
CA PHE A 399 2.08 -17.67 4.32
C PHE A 399 1.78 -19.14 4.06
N VAL A 400 2.49 -20.04 4.73
CA VAL A 400 2.13 -21.46 4.86
C VAL A 400 1.67 -21.65 6.29
N ILE A 401 0.38 -21.94 6.47
CA ILE A 401 -0.27 -21.92 7.78
C ILE A 401 -0.83 -23.31 8.09
N SER A 402 -0.57 -23.81 9.30
CA SER A 402 -1.13 -25.05 9.84
C SER A 402 -1.76 -24.79 11.21
N ILE A 403 -3.06 -24.49 11.22
CA ILE A 403 -3.82 -24.33 12.47
C ILE A 403 -4.24 -25.70 13.01
N ASP A 404 -4.15 -25.88 14.33
CA ASP A 404 -4.56 -27.11 15.00
C ASP A 404 -6.01 -27.50 14.65
N GLY A 405 -6.18 -28.74 14.16
CA GLY A 405 -7.50 -29.28 13.79
C GLY A 405 -8.08 -28.75 12.47
N LYS A 406 -7.35 -27.93 11.70
CA LYS A 406 -7.75 -27.41 10.39
C LYS A 406 -6.87 -27.96 9.27
N GLN A 407 -7.29 -27.75 8.02
CA GLN A 407 -6.46 -28.03 6.86
C GLN A 407 -5.31 -27.01 6.77
N PRO A 408 -4.05 -27.46 6.58
CA PRO A 408 -2.96 -26.54 6.27
C PRO A 408 -3.13 -25.92 4.88
N PHE A 409 -2.67 -24.70 4.69
CA PHE A 409 -2.84 -23.97 3.43
C PHE A 409 -1.70 -23.00 3.13
N ILE A 410 -1.57 -22.63 1.85
CA ILE A 410 -0.77 -21.51 1.39
C ILE A 410 -1.66 -20.31 1.07
N ASN A 411 -1.28 -19.12 1.51
CA ASN A 411 -1.98 -17.86 1.30
C ASN A 411 -1.00 -16.79 0.84
N VAL A 412 -1.26 -16.18 -0.33
CA VAL A 412 -0.48 -15.05 -0.83
C VAL A 412 -1.14 -13.76 -0.31
N GLY A 413 -0.49 -13.12 0.65
CA GLY A 413 -1.09 -12.01 1.39
C GLY A 413 -0.08 -10.94 1.83
N TYR A 414 -0.41 -10.26 2.92
CA TYR A 414 0.33 -9.13 3.44
C TYR A 414 0.51 -9.26 4.96
N ALA A 415 1.69 -8.91 5.46
CA ALA A 415 1.94 -8.88 6.89
C ALA A 415 0.92 -7.98 7.61
N GLY A 416 0.40 -8.44 8.74
CA GLY A 416 -0.67 -7.77 9.50
C GLY A 416 -2.08 -8.10 9.03
N PHE A 417 -2.24 -8.87 7.96
CA PHE A 417 -3.53 -9.35 7.46
C PHE A 417 -3.63 -10.87 7.61
N ILE A 418 -4.65 -11.33 8.34
CA ILE A 418 -4.87 -12.73 8.68
C ILE A 418 -5.87 -13.41 7.73
N GLY A 419 -6.65 -12.65 6.97
CA GLY A 419 -7.59 -13.18 5.99
C GLY A 419 -6.91 -13.75 4.75
N SER A 420 -7.70 -14.27 3.81
CA SER A 420 -7.20 -14.78 2.54
C SER A 420 -7.91 -14.11 1.37
N VAL A 421 -7.15 -13.69 0.36
CA VAL A 421 -7.67 -13.26 -0.95
C VAL A 421 -7.17 -14.15 -2.11
N THR A 422 -6.19 -15.00 -1.82
CA THR A 422 -5.45 -15.81 -2.79
C THR A 422 -4.85 -17.01 -2.06
N GLY A 423 -5.42 -18.21 -2.21
CA GLY A 423 -4.86 -19.34 -1.50
C GLY A 423 -5.23 -20.71 -2.03
N MET A 424 -4.51 -21.71 -1.54
CA MET A 424 -4.72 -23.13 -1.84
C MET A 424 -4.45 -23.97 -0.61
N ASN A 425 -5.32 -24.93 -0.29
CA ASN A 425 -5.12 -25.81 0.84
C ASN A 425 -4.38 -27.11 0.45
N ALA A 426 -3.90 -27.84 1.46
CA ALA A 426 -3.09 -29.04 1.29
C ALA A 426 -3.83 -30.19 0.58
N VAL A 427 -5.16 -30.09 0.47
CA VAL A 427 -6.01 -31.08 -0.19
C VAL A 427 -6.43 -30.65 -1.61
N GLY A 428 -5.86 -29.58 -2.15
CA GLY A 428 -5.98 -29.22 -3.57
C GLY A 428 -7.17 -28.31 -3.90
N ILE A 429 -7.80 -27.68 -2.91
CA ILE A 429 -8.77 -26.61 -3.14
C ILE A 429 -8.02 -25.29 -3.29
N SER A 430 -8.27 -24.58 -4.39
CA SER A 430 -7.71 -23.24 -4.64
C SER A 430 -8.80 -22.22 -4.88
N LEU A 431 -8.58 -21.01 -4.37
CA LEU A 431 -9.58 -19.94 -4.34
C LEU A 431 -8.94 -18.62 -4.78
N GLY A 432 -9.65 -17.89 -5.63
CA GLY A 432 -9.32 -16.54 -6.06
C GLY A 432 -10.59 -15.70 -6.15
N GLU A 433 -10.48 -14.43 -5.80
CA GLU A 433 -11.59 -13.47 -5.87
C GLU A 433 -11.35 -12.38 -6.91
N MET A 434 -12.46 -11.76 -7.31
CA MET A 434 -12.57 -10.48 -7.97
C MET A 434 -13.68 -9.69 -7.28
N GLY A 435 -13.35 -8.58 -6.64
CA GLY A 435 -14.40 -7.69 -6.12
C GLY A 435 -15.25 -7.02 -7.21
N GLY A 436 -16.49 -6.74 -6.83
CA GLY A 436 -17.53 -6.04 -7.57
C GLY A 436 -18.04 -4.84 -6.77
N ARG A 437 -19.28 -4.41 -7.00
CA ARG A 437 -19.87 -3.23 -6.33
C ARG A 437 -20.33 -3.53 -4.89
N GLY A 438 -21.19 -2.67 -4.34
CA GLY A 438 -21.91 -2.95 -3.08
C GLY A 438 -21.18 -2.53 -1.80
N GLU A 439 -20.18 -1.65 -1.89
CA GLU A 439 -19.57 -1.01 -0.70
C GLU A 439 -20.67 -0.48 0.24
N GLY A 440 -20.58 -0.85 1.53
CA GLY A 440 -21.59 -0.55 2.55
C GLY A 440 -22.58 -1.69 2.84
N GLN A 441 -22.57 -2.78 2.07
CA GLN A 441 -23.37 -3.99 2.33
C GLN A 441 -22.58 -4.99 3.17
N TRP A 442 -22.40 -4.67 4.46
CA TRP A 442 -21.48 -5.37 5.37
C TRP A 442 -22.15 -6.33 6.36
N ASP A 443 -23.45 -6.58 6.26
CA ASP A 443 -24.19 -7.46 7.19
C ASP A 443 -24.02 -8.94 6.82
N GLY A 444 -22.78 -9.42 6.79
CA GLY A 444 -22.43 -10.79 6.43
C GLY A 444 -20.99 -11.16 6.80
N ALA A 445 -20.58 -12.37 6.45
CA ALA A 445 -19.20 -12.80 6.66
C ALA A 445 -18.28 -12.07 5.66
N PRO A 446 -17.18 -11.44 6.13
CA PRO A 446 -16.22 -10.82 5.22
C PRO A 446 -15.75 -11.81 4.16
N MET A 447 -15.59 -11.35 2.93
CA MET A 447 -15.07 -12.15 1.81
C MET A 447 -13.75 -12.82 2.19
N ALA A 448 -12.82 -12.06 2.77
CA ALA A 448 -11.51 -12.59 3.15
C ALA A 448 -11.59 -13.68 4.24
N THR A 449 -12.61 -13.57 5.10
CA THR A 449 -12.91 -14.57 6.14
C THR A 449 -13.51 -15.82 5.50
N LEU A 450 -14.47 -15.68 4.58
CA LEU A 450 -15.06 -16.83 3.86
C LEU A 450 -14.02 -17.60 3.05
N MET A 451 -13.14 -16.89 2.34
CA MET A 451 -12.02 -17.52 1.63
C MET A 451 -11.11 -18.28 2.58
N ARG A 452 -10.73 -17.68 3.72
CA ARG A 452 -9.90 -18.38 4.71
C ARG A 452 -10.59 -19.60 5.29
N ARG A 453 -11.87 -19.49 5.65
CA ARG A 453 -12.67 -20.63 6.14
C ARG A 453 -12.71 -21.77 5.13
N ALA A 454 -12.88 -21.50 3.84
CA ALA A 454 -12.83 -22.56 2.83
C ALA A 454 -11.46 -23.25 2.75
N LEU A 455 -10.36 -22.51 2.90
CA LEU A 455 -9.04 -23.13 2.95
C LEU A 455 -8.86 -24.02 4.19
N GLU A 456 -9.37 -23.59 5.34
CA GLU A 456 -9.25 -24.29 6.63
C GLU A 456 -10.21 -25.47 6.79
N GLU A 457 -11.44 -25.36 6.26
CA GLU A 457 -12.58 -26.25 6.56
C GLU A 457 -12.93 -27.17 5.39
N CYS A 458 -12.76 -26.76 4.13
CA CYS A 458 -13.28 -27.51 2.99
C CYS A 458 -12.26 -28.48 2.38
N THR A 459 -12.76 -29.62 1.91
CA THR A 459 -11.99 -30.71 1.31
C THR A 459 -12.39 -31.07 -0.13
N SER A 460 -13.47 -30.45 -0.63
CA SER A 460 -14.00 -30.59 -1.99
C SER A 460 -14.61 -29.29 -2.52
N LEU A 461 -14.73 -29.15 -3.85
CA LEU A 461 -15.41 -28.01 -4.47
C LEU A 461 -16.87 -27.86 -4.00
N HIS A 462 -17.56 -28.98 -3.78
CA HIS A 462 -18.95 -28.99 -3.32
C HIS A 462 -19.11 -28.38 -1.92
N GLU A 463 -18.18 -28.66 -1.01
CA GLU A 463 -18.17 -28.06 0.33
C GLU A 463 -17.93 -26.55 0.25
N VAL A 464 -17.04 -26.08 -0.64
CA VAL A 464 -16.83 -24.64 -0.88
C VAL A 464 -18.12 -23.98 -1.38
N MET A 465 -18.78 -24.57 -2.39
CA MET A 465 -20.04 -24.05 -2.91
C MET A 465 -21.15 -24.04 -1.83
N THR A 466 -21.18 -25.04 -0.97
CA THR A 466 -22.13 -25.13 0.15
C THR A 466 -21.85 -24.04 1.18
N LEU A 467 -20.59 -23.85 1.57
CA LEU A 467 -20.18 -22.78 2.48
C LEU A 467 -20.62 -21.41 1.97
N TRP A 468 -20.44 -21.13 0.68
CA TRP A 468 -20.89 -19.87 0.08
C TRP A 468 -22.41 -19.74 0.10
N LYS A 469 -23.16 -20.79 -0.21
CA LYS A 469 -24.64 -20.76 -0.21
C LYS A 469 -25.22 -20.51 1.17
N THR A 470 -24.62 -21.08 2.21
CA THR A 470 -25.17 -21.06 3.58
C THR A 470 -24.63 -19.93 4.44
N SER A 471 -23.54 -19.27 4.03
CA SER A 471 -23.02 -18.09 4.73
C SER A 471 -23.71 -16.81 4.24
N PRO A 472 -24.05 -15.87 5.14
CA PRO A 472 -24.42 -14.52 4.72
C PRO A 472 -23.21 -13.85 4.08
N ARG A 473 -23.40 -13.25 2.90
CA ARG A 473 -22.34 -12.66 2.09
C ARG A 473 -22.42 -11.14 2.15
N THR A 474 -21.28 -10.50 1.97
CA THR A 474 -21.12 -9.05 1.91
C THR A 474 -20.88 -8.62 0.47
N CYS A 475 -21.17 -7.36 0.18
CA CYS A 475 -20.88 -6.68 -1.09
C CYS A 475 -21.20 -7.53 -2.35
N GLU A 476 -20.71 -7.11 -3.51
CA GLU A 476 -20.70 -7.94 -4.71
C GLU A 476 -19.29 -8.45 -4.95
N TYR A 477 -19.16 -9.77 -5.12
CA TYR A 477 -17.90 -10.43 -5.42
C TYR A 477 -18.08 -11.49 -6.49
N TYR A 478 -16.99 -11.74 -7.19
CA TYR A 478 -16.86 -12.81 -8.15
C TYR A 478 -15.72 -13.70 -7.73
N TYR A 479 -15.80 -14.99 -8.00
CA TYR A 479 -14.79 -15.93 -7.56
C TYR A 479 -14.48 -16.96 -8.63
N VAL A 480 -13.28 -17.49 -8.56
CA VAL A 480 -12.93 -18.74 -9.22
C VAL A 480 -12.52 -19.71 -8.13
N PHE A 481 -13.19 -20.86 -8.09
CA PHE A 481 -12.86 -21.96 -7.20
C PHE A 481 -12.46 -23.16 -8.04
N ALA A 482 -11.45 -23.90 -7.59
CA ALA A 482 -11.00 -25.08 -8.28
C ALA A 482 -10.60 -26.19 -7.31
N ASP A 483 -10.82 -27.44 -7.72
CA ASP A 483 -10.48 -28.65 -7.00
C ASP A 483 -9.57 -29.53 -7.85
N GLY A 484 -8.31 -29.62 -7.41
CA GLY A 484 -7.29 -30.42 -8.09
C GLY A 484 -7.57 -31.92 -8.04
N LYS A 485 -8.35 -32.43 -7.09
CA LYS A 485 -8.62 -33.88 -7.00
C LYS A 485 -9.62 -34.32 -8.06
N THR A 486 -10.69 -33.54 -8.26
CA THR A 486 -11.74 -33.86 -9.24
C THR A 486 -11.46 -33.24 -10.61
N ASN A 487 -10.48 -32.35 -10.71
CA ASN A 487 -10.17 -31.57 -11.91
C ASN A 487 -11.36 -30.72 -12.36
N GLU A 488 -12.05 -30.11 -11.40
CA GLU A 488 -13.22 -29.26 -11.61
C GLU A 488 -12.95 -27.83 -11.17
N ALA A 489 -13.65 -26.89 -11.81
CA ALA A 489 -13.64 -25.49 -11.40
C ALA A 489 -15.04 -24.89 -11.56
N VAL A 490 -15.30 -23.79 -10.86
CA VAL A 490 -16.54 -23.03 -10.99
C VAL A 490 -16.25 -21.54 -10.86
N GLY A 491 -16.86 -20.76 -11.74
CA GLY A 491 -16.96 -19.31 -11.59
C GLY A 491 -18.14 -18.99 -10.68
N VAL A 492 -18.03 -17.96 -9.86
CA VAL A 492 -19.12 -17.55 -8.97
C VAL A 492 -19.35 -16.07 -9.13
N ALA A 493 -20.62 -15.65 -9.20
CA ALA A 493 -21.05 -14.28 -9.02
C ALA A 493 -21.97 -14.23 -7.81
N ALA A 494 -21.65 -13.39 -6.82
CA ALA A 494 -22.41 -13.33 -5.57
C ALA A 494 -22.64 -11.90 -5.11
N THR A 495 -23.84 -11.63 -4.64
CA THR A 495 -24.23 -10.46 -3.84
C THR A 495 -24.69 -10.94 -2.46
N PRO A 496 -25.11 -10.06 -1.53
CA PRO A 496 -25.74 -10.51 -0.29
C PRO A 496 -27.00 -11.35 -0.58
N GLU A 497 -27.78 -10.98 -1.58
CA GLU A 497 -29.08 -11.58 -1.90
C GLU A 497 -29.00 -12.75 -2.88
N THR A 498 -28.05 -12.75 -3.81
CA THR A 498 -28.01 -13.71 -4.92
C THR A 498 -26.66 -14.39 -5.02
N ILE A 499 -26.67 -15.63 -5.53
CA ILE A 499 -25.45 -16.38 -5.85
C ILE A 499 -25.69 -17.22 -7.10
N GLU A 500 -24.80 -17.08 -8.07
CA GLU A 500 -24.80 -17.81 -9.33
C GLU A 500 -23.48 -18.58 -9.47
N PHE A 501 -23.59 -19.83 -9.90
CA PHE A 501 -22.46 -20.71 -10.21
C PHE A 501 -22.39 -20.89 -11.72
N ILE A 502 -21.25 -20.54 -12.29
CA ILE A 502 -20.96 -20.53 -13.72
C ILE A 502 -20.02 -21.70 -14.00
N LEU A 503 -20.54 -22.72 -14.68
CA LEU A 503 -19.79 -23.93 -14.97
C LEU A 503 -18.79 -23.73 -16.12
N PRO A 504 -17.74 -24.55 -16.19
CA PRO A 504 -16.79 -24.54 -17.30
C PRO A 504 -17.49 -24.71 -18.65
N GLY A 505 -17.14 -23.88 -19.63
CA GLY A 505 -17.79 -23.90 -20.95
C GLY A 505 -19.24 -23.41 -20.99
N GLN A 506 -19.78 -22.91 -19.89
CA GLN A 506 -21.11 -22.31 -19.86
C GLN A 506 -21.07 -20.89 -20.48
N GLU A 507 -22.04 -20.59 -21.33
CA GLU A 507 -22.29 -19.22 -21.79
C GLU A 507 -22.92 -18.39 -20.67
N HIS A 508 -22.51 -17.13 -20.57
CA HIS A 508 -23.02 -16.21 -19.56
C HIS A 508 -23.09 -14.79 -20.11
N GLU A 509 -24.18 -14.06 -19.82
CA GLU A 509 -24.48 -12.74 -20.39
C GLU A 509 -23.31 -11.75 -20.27
N ARG A 510 -22.64 -11.75 -19.11
CA ARG A 510 -21.54 -10.82 -18.83
C ARG A 510 -20.17 -11.32 -19.31
N LEU A 511 -20.03 -12.63 -19.54
CA LEU A 511 -18.74 -13.25 -19.87
C LEU A 511 -18.63 -13.63 -21.36
N GLY A 512 -19.76 -13.65 -22.08
CA GLY A 512 -19.86 -14.08 -23.47
C GLY A 512 -19.99 -15.60 -23.63
N PRO A 513 -19.79 -16.11 -24.86
CA PRO A 513 -19.89 -17.53 -25.16
C PRO A 513 -18.94 -18.38 -24.32
N GLY A 514 -19.38 -19.57 -23.92
CA GLY A 514 -18.56 -20.50 -23.16
C GLY A 514 -17.33 -20.97 -23.95
N ILE A 515 -16.21 -21.18 -23.24
CA ILE A 515 -15.00 -21.82 -23.79
C ILE A 515 -14.90 -23.21 -23.13
N PRO A 516 -14.90 -24.32 -23.89
CA PRO A 516 -14.82 -25.67 -23.32
C PRO A 516 -13.68 -25.82 -22.32
N ASP A 517 -13.95 -26.44 -21.18
CA ASP A 517 -12.99 -26.68 -20.08
C ASP A 517 -12.28 -25.41 -19.56
N ALA A 518 -12.98 -24.26 -19.58
CA ALA A 518 -12.47 -23.01 -19.06
C ALA A 518 -13.55 -22.20 -18.32
N VAL A 519 -13.10 -21.51 -17.27
CA VAL A 519 -13.81 -20.50 -16.50
C VAL A 519 -12.97 -19.21 -16.56
N VAL A 520 -13.48 -18.17 -17.22
CA VAL A 520 -12.73 -16.94 -17.49
C VAL A 520 -13.47 -15.73 -16.94
N LEU A 521 -13.00 -15.14 -15.83
CA LEU A 521 -13.65 -14.05 -15.13
C LEU A 521 -12.81 -12.76 -15.15
N SER A 522 -13.28 -11.76 -15.87
CA SER A 522 -12.73 -10.41 -15.85
C SER A 522 -13.81 -9.42 -16.33
N ALA A 523 -13.43 -8.17 -16.63
CA ALA A 523 -14.36 -7.16 -17.13
C ALA A 523 -13.74 -6.28 -18.23
N GLY A 524 -14.60 -5.83 -19.16
CA GLY A 524 -14.22 -4.93 -20.25
C GLY A 524 -13.12 -5.49 -21.16
N SER A 525 -12.21 -4.63 -21.60
CA SER A 525 -11.11 -5.02 -22.50
C SER A 525 -10.16 -6.07 -21.92
N ARG A 526 -10.08 -6.19 -20.58
CA ARG A 526 -9.30 -7.25 -19.92
C ARG A 526 -9.92 -8.63 -20.15
N LEU A 527 -11.25 -8.72 -20.04
CA LEU A 527 -11.99 -9.94 -20.36
C LEU A 527 -11.85 -10.32 -21.82
N GLU A 528 -12.02 -9.36 -22.74
CA GLU A 528 -11.85 -9.58 -24.18
C GLU A 528 -10.45 -10.13 -24.49
N THR A 529 -9.42 -9.50 -23.92
CA THR A 529 -8.03 -9.93 -24.10
C THR A 529 -7.80 -11.33 -23.53
N LEU A 530 -8.22 -11.58 -22.28
CA LEU A 530 -8.00 -12.86 -21.62
C LEU A 530 -8.71 -13.98 -22.36
N ARG A 531 -9.96 -13.77 -22.81
CA ARG A 531 -10.71 -14.73 -23.61
C ARG A 531 -10.01 -15.02 -24.93
N SER A 532 -9.56 -13.99 -25.66
CA SER A 532 -8.82 -14.18 -26.93
C SER A 532 -7.60 -15.08 -26.72
N ARG A 533 -6.80 -14.79 -25.68
CA ARG A 533 -5.61 -15.58 -25.34
C ARG A 533 -5.95 -17.02 -24.99
N VAL A 534 -6.97 -17.24 -24.17
CA VAL A 534 -7.41 -18.60 -23.80
C VAL A 534 -7.89 -19.37 -25.04
N GLN A 535 -8.62 -18.73 -25.95
CA GLN A 535 -9.10 -19.35 -27.19
C GLN A 535 -7.96 -19.65 -28.17
N GLU A 536 -7.02 -18.72 -28.35
CA GLU A 536 -5.84 -18.88 -29.22
C GLU A 536 -4.94 -20.02 -28.74
N CYS A 537 -4.79 -20.18 -27.43
CA CYS A 537 -3.94 -21.19 -26.83
C CYS A 537 -4.68 -22.48 -26.44
N HIS A 538 -6.00 -22.57 -26.67
CA HIS A 538 -6.81 -23.71 -26.23
C HIS A 538 -6.23 -25.04 -26.72
N GLY A 539 -6.11 -26.01 -25.80
CA GLY A 539 -5.48 -27.31 -26.06
C GLY A 539 -3.96 -27.32 -25.97
N ASN A 540 -3.31 -26.17 -25.81
CA ASN A 540 -1.85 -26.05 -25.72
C ASN A 540 -1.37 -25.25 -24.49
N ILE A 541 -2.26 -24.96 -23.53
CA ILE A 541 -1.90 -24.19 -22.33
C ILE A 541 -1.08 -25.06 -21.38
N ASP A 542 0.17 -24.67 -21.13
CA ASP A 542 1.06 -25.21 -20.08
C ASP A 542 1.30 -24.18 -18.96
N GLU A 543 2.19 -24.49 -18.00
CA GLU A 543 2.51 -23.59 -16.87
C GLU A 543 3.02 -22.21 -17.34
N GLN A 544 3.88 -22.15 -18.36
CA GLN A 544 4.42 -20.89 -18.87
C GLN A 544 3.34 -20.07 -19.59
N THR A 545 2.51 -20.74 -20.38
CA THR A 545 1.38 -20.13 -21.08
C THR A 545 0.36 -19.60 -20.08
N ALA A 546 0.06 -20.35 -19.01
CA ALA A 546 -0.84 -19.92 -17.94
C ALA A 546 -0.32 -18.68 -17.19
N ILE A 547 1.00 -18.60 -16.93
CA ILE A 547 1.62 -17.37 -16.42
C ILE A 547 1.46 -16.21 -17.42
N TRP A 548 1.67 -16.47 -18.70
CA TRP A 548 1.52 -15.45 -19.75
C TRP A 548 0.07 -14.94 -19.88
N LEU A 549 -0.96 -15.76 -19.66
CA LEU A 549 -2.35 -15.33 -19.65
C LEU A 549 -2.61 -14.16 -18.69
N MET A 550 -1.94 -14.14 -17.53
CA MET A 550 -2.02 -13.07 -16.53
C MET A 550 -1.23 -11.80 -16.89
N SER A 551 -0.44 -11.82 -17.98
CA SER A 551 0.38 -10.68 -18.38
C SER A 551 -0.48 -9.48 -18.82
N ARG A 552 0.09 -8.28 -18.78
CA ARG A 552 -0.56 -7.08 -19.31
C ARG A 552 -1.00 -7.28 -20.78
N PRO A 553 -2.15 -6.73 -21.22
CA PRO A 553 -3.04 -5.83 -20.49
C PRO A 553 -4.13 -6.52 -19.64
N VAL A 554 -4.09 -7.85 -19.46
CA VAL A 554 -5.03 -8.53 -18.55
C VAL A 554 -4.80 -8.05 -17.12
N ALA A 555 -3.54 -8.06 -16.66
CA ALA A 555 -3.13 -7.35 -15.46
C ALA A 555 -3.09 -5.83 -15.68
N MET A 556 -3.53 -5.06 -14.68
CA MET A 556 -3.51 -3.60 -14.71
C MET A 556 -2.13 -3.03 -14.28
N GLN A 557 -1.96 -1.71 -14.36
CA GLN A 557 -0.76 -1.04 -13.80
C GLN A 557 -0.74 -1.09 -12.27
N SER A 558 -1.92 -1.28 -11.66
CA SER A 558 -2.11 -1.50 -10.23
C SER A 558 -1.92 -2.96 -9.81
N ASN A 559 -1.44 -3.85 -10.69
CA ASN A 559 -1.30 -5.26 -10.38
C ASN A 559 -0.25 -5.50 -9.27
N LEU A 560 -0.74 -5.84 -8.07
CA LEU A 560 0.00 -5.94 -6.82
C LEU A 560 0.60 -7.32 -6.58
N HIS A 561 -0.13 -8.38 -6.93
CA HIS A 561 0.41 -9.73 -6.99
C HIS A 561 -0.33 -10.57 -8.03
N ASN A 562 0.37 -11.58 -8.54
CA ASN A 562 -0.21 -12.67 -9.32
C ASN A 562 0.12 -14.01 -8.65
N ALA A 563 -0.83 -14.93 -8.70
CA ALA A 563 -0.64 -16.31 -8.29
C ALA A 563 -1.18 -17.25 -9.37
N LEU A 564 -0.38 -18.22 -9.78
CA LEU A 564 -0.83 -19.38 -10.55
C LEU A 564 -0.77 -20.62 -9.65
N PHE A 565 -1.93 -21.19 -9.34
CA PHE A 565 -2.03 -22.46 -8.64
C PHE A 565 -2.03 -23.63 -9.63
N VAL A 566 -1.35 -24.70 -9.25
CA VAL A 566 -1.42 -26.02 -9.91
C VAL A 566 -1.90 -27.04 -8.85
N PRO A 567 -3.21 -27.10 -8.56
CA PRO A 567 -3.71 -27.73 -7.34
C PRO A 567 -3.48 -29.24 -7.25
N GLN A 568 -3.48 -29.96 -8.38
CA GLN A 568 -3.10 -31.37 -8.44
C GLN A 568 -1.71 -31.62 -7.84
N LYS A 569 -0.77 -30.72 -8.17
CA LYS A 569 0.63 -30.86 -7.79
C LYS A 569 0.89 -30.29 -6.39
N GLY A 570 0.08 -29.33 -5.94
CA GLY A 570 0.30 -28.58 -4.71
C GLY A 570 1.32 -27.46 -4.91
N ILE A 571 1.44 -26.95 -6.14
CA ILE A 571 2.39 -25.91 -6.53
C ILE A 571 1.67 -24.57 -6.65
N VAL A 572 2.33 -23.49 -6.24
CA VAL A 572 1.92 -22.12 -6.56
C VAL A 572 3.12 -21.34 -7.11
N TYR A 573 2.88 -20.58 -8.18
CA TYR A 573 3.82 -19.59 -8.70
C TYR A 573 3.36 -18.20 -8.25
N VAL A 574 4.23 -17.45 -7.57
CA VAL A 574 3.89 -16.14 -6.98
C VAL A 574 4.79 -15.04 -7.55
N ALA A 575 4.18 -13.95 -7.97
CA ALA A 575 4.88 -12.70 -8.28
C ALA A 575 4.23 -11.55 -7.49
N ASN A 576 5.05 -10.66 -6.93
CA ASN A 576 4.61 -9.46 -6.20
C ASN A 576 5.15 -8.22 -6.92
N ALA A 577 4.38 -7.13 -6.92
CA ALA A 577 4.82 -5.86 -7.47
C ALA A 577 6.04 -5.32 -6.72
N SER A 578 6.87 -4.57 -7.42
CA SER A 578 7.93 -3.77 -6.81
C SER A 578 7.53 -2.29 -6.83
N HIS A 579 8.38 -1.44 -6.24
CA HIS A 579 8.22 0.01 -6.36
C HIS A 579 8.30 0.50 -7.81
N ASP A 580 8.88 -0.26 -8.74
CA ASP A 580 9.19 0.22 -10.08
C ASP A 580 8.41 -0.49 -11.20
N ALA A 581 7.76 -1.63 -10.91
CA ALA A 581 6.99 -2.42 -11.87
C ALA A 581 5.85 -3.24 -11.20
N PRO A 582 4.72 -3.46 -11.89
CA PRO A 582 3.62 -4.30 -11.41
C PRO A 582 4.02 -5.79 -11.37
N ALA A 583 3.28 -6.61 -10.60
CA ALA A 583 3.61 -8.02 -10.39
C ALA A 583 3.69 -8.85 -11.68
N ALA A 584 2.83 -8.57 -12.67
CA ALA A 584 2.84 -9.23 -13.98
C ALA A 584 4.13 -9.03 -14.77
N GLU A 585 4.96 -8.05 -14.41
CA GLU A 585 6.28 -7.78 -15.00
C GLU A 585 7.42 -8.23 -14.08
N GLN A 586 7.13 -8.93 -12.97
CA GLN A 586 8.11 -9.44 -12.03
C GLN A 586 8.30 -10.95 -12.19
N PRO A 587 9.47 -11.50 -11.77
CA PRO A 587 9.69 -12.94 -11.77
C PRO A 587 8.67 -13.67 -10.90
N TYR A 588 8.21 -14.83 -11.38
CA TYR A 588 7.35 -15.74 -10.63
C TYR A 588 8.21 -16.77 -9.91
N VAL A 589 8.05 -16.88 -8.60
CA VAL A 589 8.75 -17.86 -7.76
C VAL A 589 7.86 -19.07 -7.55
N ARG A 590 8.41 -20.26 -7.80
CA ARG A 590 7.73 -21.54 -7.59
C ARG A 590 7.82 -21.94 -6.11
N LEU A 591 6.68 -22.21 -5.49
CA LEU A 591 6.57 -22.72 -4.13
C LEU A 591 5.82 -24.06 -4.14
N ASP A 592 6.36 -25.05 -3.44
CA ASP A 592 5.74 -26.37 -3.29
C ASP A 592 5.17 -26.50 -1.87
N LEU A 593 3.83 -26.53 -1.76
CA LEU A 593 3.15 -26.57 -0.47
C LEU A 593 3.48 -27.86 0.29
N LYS A 594 3.62 -28.99 -0.40
CA LYS A 594 3.89 -30.27 0.26
C LYS A 594 5.27 -30.27 0.88
N GLU A 595 6.28 -29.85 0.13
CA GLU A 595 7.66 -29.74 0.62
C GLU A 595 7.77 -28.76 1.81
N LEU A 596 7.09 -27.61 1.73
CA LEU A 596 7.07 -26.62 2.80
C LEU A 596 6.43 -27.18 4.08
N LEU A 597 5.29 -27.86 3.97
CA LEU A 597 4.62 -28.51 5.12
C LEU A 597 5.43 -29.66 5.72
N GLU A 598 6.09 -30.47 4.89
CA GLU A 598 6.99 -31.52 5.37
C GLU A 598 8.15 -30.94 6.16
N SER A 599 8.73 -29.83 5.69
CA SER A 599 9.80 -29.13 6.41
C SER A 599 9.37 -28.60 7.78
N MET A 600 8.09 -28.22 7.95
CA MET A 600 7.55 -27.77 9.23
C MET A 600 7.46 -28.94 10.24
N LYS A 601 7.01 -30.11 9.78
CA LYS A 601 6.89 -31.33 10.63
C LYS A 601 8.25 -31.85 11.10
N ALA A 602 9.24 -31.86 10.21
CA ALA A 602 10.59 -32.30 10.55
C ALA A 602 11.18 -31.43 11.68
N ARG A 603 10.87 -30.13 11.67
CA ARG A 603 11.33 -29.18 12.68
C ARG A 603 10.61 -29.34 14.01
N SER A 604 9.29 -29.52 14.03
CA SER A 604 8.57 -29.76 15.29
C SER A 604 9.04 -31.04 15.99
N ALA A 605 9.35 -32.08 15.21
CA ALA A 605 9.95 -33.31 15.73
C ALA A 605 11.36 -33.07 16.31
N ALA A 606 12.21 -32.29 15.64
CA ALA A 606 13.55 -31.97 16.13
C ALA A 606 13.52 -31.16 17.43
N SER A 607 12.63 -30.16 17.55
CA SER A 607 12.50 -29.36 18.78
C SER A 607 11.96 -30.17 19.96
N ALA A 608 11.12 -31.18 19.71
CA ALA A 608 10.62 -32.06 20.77
C ALA A 608 11.73 -32.94 21.35
N VAL A 609 12.66 -33.41 20.51
CA VAL A 609 13.81 -34.23 20.95
C VAL A 609 14.86 -33.41 21.71
N GLU A 610 15.03 -32.12 21.42
CA GLU A 610 15.93 -31.23 22.19
C GLU A 610 15.37 -30.78 23.54
N ALA A 611 14.05 -30.91 23.75
CA ALA A 611 13.36 -30.53 24.98
C ALA A 611 13.22 -31.69 25.99
N GLU A 612 13.46 -32.93 25.55
CA GLU A 612 13.57 -34.15 26.39
C GLU A 612 15.03 -34.37 26.86
#